data_AF-M5FTW1-F1
#
_entry.id   AF-M5FTW1-F1
#
_cell.length_a   1.000
_cell.length_b   1.000
_cell.length_c   1.000
_cell.angle_alpha   90.00
_cell.angle_beta   90.00
_cell.angle_gamma   90.00
#
_symmetry.space_group_name_H-M   'P 1'
#
loop_
_entity.id
_entity.type
_entity.pdbx_description
1 polymer ?
#
loop_
_entity_poly.entity_id
_entity_poly.type
_entity_poly.pdbx_seq_one_letter_code
_entity_poly.pdbx_strand_id
1 'polypeptide(L)'
;MSALITALLSLLPPTSLFSSYTLTSLNALFFYLTWLILVLSHSAFKISVLAVLLIRLVCFWIPALGMTAFDLLLPDLAGSCKFHPSSVRMLPSTIPWLLLRAGINDAIGISLHALAVYTRPGLFPVSVTLPLLPTMAYDLLLSQLVSSAAYYYLHRFTHYALPALHEQHHSHPPTPLLARAQNPADYILLSLLPTYLVPLLRRSHILTFLLILGTQCVVDVVRFSGYQGLWGPAGGLSSRTEAHYYNRGTCNFGIWGILDYVHGTSPSLEPPLLRGSKHQRKPSLKEQWEKELPKVPMPVASSKPRNAQPRPRVLRKVRKPETDSGSASEGVVTSRRRAV
;
A
#
# COMPACT_ATOMS: atom_id res chain seq x y z
N MET A 1 12.99 27.10 10.91
CA MET A 1 13.57 25.74 10.74
C MET A 1 14.23 25.21 12.02
N SER A 2 15.02 26.02 12.75
CA SER A 2 15.62 25.61 14.04
C SER A 2 14.61 25.05 15.06
N ALA A 3 13.47 25.72 15.29
CA ALA A 3 12.48 25.30 16.29
C ALA A 3 11.84 23.90 16.05
N LEU A 4 11.70 23.47 14.80
CA LEU A 4 11.13 22.17 14.45
C LEU A 4 12.12 21.03 14.69
N ILE A 5 13.41 21.28 14.47
CA ILE A 5 14.49 20.32 14.73
C ILE A 5 14.70 20.17 16.24
N THR A 6 14.63 21.28 16.99
CA THR A 6 14.73 21.26 18.46
C THR A 6 13.55 20.52 19.10
N ALA A 7 12.32 20.67 18.58
CA ALA A 7 11.14 19.95 19.08
C ALA A 7 11.18 18.43 18.81
N LEU A 8 11.88 17.99 17.76
CA LEU A 8 12.08 16.58 17.45
C LEU A 8 13.17 15.94 18.34
N LEU A 9 14.20 16.70 18.72
CA LEU A 9 15.31 16.24 19.57
C LEU A 9 14.92 16.10 21.05
N SER A 10 13.88 16.81 21.52
CA SER A 10 13.38 16.69 22.91
C SER A 10 12.62 15.40 23.21
N LEU A 11 12.44 14.50 22.23
CA LEU A 11 11.77 13.20 22.37
C LEU A 11 12.72 12.04 22.75
N LEU A 12 14.03 12.29 22.86
CA LEU A 12 15.01 11.28 23.29
C LEU A 12 15.00 11.14 24.82
N PRO A 13 14.89 9.92 25.38
CA PRO A 13 14.79 9.72 26.83
C PRO A 13 16.16 9.91 27.53
N PRO A 14 16.26 10.76 28.57
CA PRO A 14 17.45 10.84 29.40
C PRO A 14 17.42 9.77 30.51
N THR A 15 18.52 9.03 30.62
CA THR A 15 18.77 8.03 31.66
C THR A 15 19.10 8.70 33.00
N SER A 16 18.11 8.95 33.87
CA SER A 16 18.29 9.06 35.33
C SER A 16 16.96 9.31 36.06
N LEU A 17 16.55 8.36 36.90
CA LEU A 17 15.17 8.22 37.42
C LEU A 17 14.70 9.32 38.40
N PHE A 18 15.58 10.17 38.94
CA PHE A 18 15.19 11.36 39.73
C PHE A 18 15.23 12.67 38.92
N SER A 19 15.81 12.64 37.73
CA SER A 19 15.86 13.75 36.76
C SER A 19 14.68 13.68 35.78
N SER A 20 14.11 12.49 35.57
CA SER A 20 13.11 12.22 34.53
C SER A 20 11.79 12.97 34.69
N TYR A 21 11.25 13.15 35.91
CA TYR A 21 9.95 13.83 36.07
C TYR A 21 10.05 15.32 35.79
N THR A 22 11.06 15.99 36.36
CA THR A 22 11.33 17.42 36.12
C THR A 22 11.74 17.67 34.66
N LEU A 23 12.54 16.79 34.04
CA LEU A 23 12.83 16.92 32.61
C LEU A 23 11.60 16.66 31.74
N THR A 24 10.73 15.72 32.09
CA THR A 24 9.53 15.41 31.29
C THR A 24 8.52 16.56 31.37
N SER A 25 8.31 17.13 32.56
CA SER A 25 7.45 18.30 32.72
C SER A 25 8.03 19.55 32.06
N LEU A 26 9.36 19.74 32.11
CA LEU A 26 10.05 20.82 31.42
C LEU A 26 10.01 20.66 29.90
N ASN A 27 10.15 19.44 29.38
CA ASN A 27 9.99 19.14 27.95
C ASN A 27 8.56 19.38 27.47
N ALA A 28 7.56 18.98 28.26
CA ALA A 28 6.16 19.24 27.96
C ALA A 28 5.84 20.74 27.97
N LEU A 29 6.39 21.49 28.94
CA LEU A 29 6.26 22.94 29.00
C LEU A 29 6.94 23.62 27.79
N PHE A 30 8.17 23.22 27.46
CA PHE A 30 8.89 23.75 26.30
C PHE A 30 8.15 23.47 24.99
N PHE A 31 7.64 22.25 24.82
CA PHE A 31 6.80 21.89 23.69
C PHE A 31 5.54 22.77 23.63
N TYR A 32 4.83 22.92 24.75
CA TYR A 32 3.62 23.73 24.81
C TYR A 32 3.89 25.20 24.49
N LEU A 33 4.93 25.81 25.07
CA LEU A 33 5.31 27.20 24.80
C LEU A 33 5.72 27.40 23.34
N THR A 34 6.48 26.47 22.77
CA THR A 34 6.86 26.50 21.35
C THR A 34 5.64 26.36 20.45
N TRP A 35 4.73 25.45 20.78
CA TRP A 35 3.46 25.27 20.07
C TRP A 35 2.58 26.52 20.14
N LEU A 36 2.46 27.11 21.33
CA LEU A 36 1.72 28.34 21.57
C LEU A 36 2.27 29.48 20.70
N ILE A 37 3.58 29.72 20.74
CA ILE A 37 4.22 30.76 19.92
C ILE A 37 4.00 30.47 18.43
N LEU A 38 4.13 29.22 17.98
CA LEU A 38 3.93 28.84 16.58
C LEU A 38 2.50 29.14 16.11
N VAL A 39 1.49 28.72 16.89
CA VAL A 39 0.07 28.93 16.57
C VAL A 39 -0.30 30.42 16.58
N LEU A 40 0.28 31.20 17.50
CA LEU A 40 0.02 32.64 17.57
C LEU A 40 0.78 33.45 16.49
N SER A 41 1.93 32.95 16.02
CA SER A 41 2.80 33.67 15.07
C SER A 41 2.48 33.38 13.60
N HIS A 42 1.75 32.29 13.30
CA HIS A 42 1.53 31.83 11.93
C HIS A 42 0.08 31.41 11.68
N SER A 43 -0.37 31.57 10.43
CA SER A 43 -1.70 31.11 10.04
C SER A 43 -1.81 29.58 10.07
N ALA A 44 -3.00 29.08 10.40
CA ALA A 44 -3.30 27.64 10.41
C ALA A 44 -2.97 26.95 9.08
N PHE A 45 -3.18 27.65 7.95
CA PHE A 45 -2.78 27.16 6.62
C PHE A 45 -1.27 26.93 6.52
N LYS A 46 -0.44 27.92 6.90
CA LYS A 46 1.02 27.80 6.85
C LYS A 46 1.52 26.67 7.74
N ILE A 47 1.00 26.59 8.97
CA ILE A 47 1.37 25.54 9.94
C ILE A 47 1.02 24.16 9.37
N SER A 48 -0.20 23.99 8.87
CA SER A 48 -0.68 22.70 8.36
C SER A 48 0.13 22.21 7.16
N VAL A 49 0.35 23.06 6.15
CA VAL A 49 1.08 22.67 4.93
C VAL A 49 2.56 22.41 5.23
N LEU A 50 3.22 23.29 5.99
CA LEU A 50 4.64 23.14 6.30
C LEU A 50 4.88 21.91 7.20
N ALA A 51 4.01 21.65 8.17
CA ALA A 51 4.15 20.48 9.03
C ALA A 51 3.98 19.16 8.25
N VAL A 52 3.03 19.10 7.31
CA VAL A 52 2.86 17.92 6.44
C VAL A 52 4.09 17.69 5.56
N LEU A 53 4.63 18.75 4.95
CA LEU A 53 5.88 18.68 4.19
C LEU A 53 7.02 18.14 5.06
N LEU A 54 7.19 18.69 6.27
CA LEU A 54 8.26 18.27 7.17
C LEU A 54 8.12 16.82 7.62
N ILE A 55 6.92 16.37 7.97
CA ILE A 55 6.68 14.96 8.32
C ILE A 55 7.00 14.04 7.15
N ARG A 56 6.62 14.40 5.92
CA ARG A 56 6.98 13.62 4.73
C ARG A 56 8.50 13.59 4.50
N LEU A 57 9.18 14.72 4.70
CA LEU A 57 10.64 14.78 4.58
C LEU A 57 11.32 13.88 5.62
N VAL A 58 10.93 13.98 6.89
CA VAL A 58 11.55 13.27 8.00
C VAL A 58 11.19 11.79 8.04
N CYS A 59 9.92 11.46 7.88
CA CYS A 59 9.42 10.09 8.05
C CYS A 59 9.42 9.25 6.76
N PHE A 60 9.49 9.88 5.58
CA PHE A 60 9.56 9.17 4.31
C PHE A 60 10.88 9.42 3.58
N TRP A 61 11.18 10.67 3.20
CA TRP A 61 12.31 10.94 2.30
C TRP A 61 13.67 10.62 2.92
N ILE A 62 13.95 11.10 4.13
CA ILE A 62 15.22 10.81 4.81
C ILE A 62 15.46 9.30 4.94
N PRO A 63 14.54 8.48 5.50
CA PRO A 63 14.77 7.05 5.63
C PRO A 63 14.77 6.32 4.28
N ALA A 64 13.93 6.70 3.32
CA ALA A 64 13.93 6.10 1.98
C ALA A 64 15.24 6.35 1.24
N LEU A 65 15.74 7.60 1.27
CA LEU A 65 17.02 7.97 0.68
C LEU A 65 18.18 7.31 1.42
N GLY A 66 18.12 7.19 2.75
CA GLY A 66 19.11 6.47 3.55
C GLY A 66 19.24 5.00 3.15
N MET A 67 18.12 4.28 3.02
CA MET A 67 18.12 2.90 2.53
C MET A 67 18.57 2.80 1.07
N THR A 68 18.14 3.73 0.22
CA THR A 68 18.57 3.79 -1.19
C THR A 68 20.08 4.03 -1.31
N ALA A 69 20.63 4.91 -0.48
CA ALA A 69 22.06 5.16 -0.42
C ALA A 69 22.83 3.93 0.08
N PHE A 70 22.32 3.23 1.10
CA PHE A 70 22.92 1.97 1.53
C PHE A 70 22.92 0.90 0.42
N ASP A 71 21.83 0.75 -0.32
CA ASP A 71 21.75 -0.16 -1.47
C ASP A 71 22.78 0.17 -2.57
N LEU A 72 23.05 1.46 -2.80
CA LEU A 72 24.01 1.91 -3.82
C LEU A 72 25.46 1.83 -3.35
N LEU A 73 25.73 2.18 -2.10
CA LEU A 73 27.09 2.24 -1.55
C LEU A 73 27.62 0.87 -1.15
N LEU A 74 26.75 -0.03 -0.70
CA LEU A 74 27.08 -1.37 -0.19
C LEU A 74 26.21 -2.46 -0.83
N PRO A 75 26.24 -2.62 -2.16
CA PRO A 75 25.28 -3.47 -2.89
C PRO A 75 25.36 -4.95 -2.52
N ASP A 76 26.55 -5.48 -2.21
CA ASP A 76 26.71 -6.88 -1.82
C ASP A 76 26.10 -7.17 -0.44
N LEU A 77 26.33 -6.27 0.53
CA LEU A 77 25.76 -6.38 1.87
C LEU A 77 24.24 -6.20 1.80
N ALA A 78 23.77 -5.17 1.10
CA ALA A 78 22.35 -4.93 0.89
C ALA A 78 21.67 -6.13 0.22
N GLY A 79 22.26 -6.67 -0.85
CA GLY A 79 21.73 -7.85 -1.54
C GLY A 79 21.63 -9.08 -0.64
N SER A 80 22.58 -9.27 0.29
CA SER A 80 22.55 -10.38 1.26
C SER A 80 21.45 -10.25 2.31
N CYS A 81 21.06 -9.02 2.66
CA CYS A 81 20.03 -8.75 3.66
C CYS A 81 18.62 -8.63 3.07
N LYS A 82 18.45 -8.64 1.74
CA LYS A 82 17.13 -8.50 1.09
C LYS A 82 16.53 -9.83 0.65
N PHE A 83 15.21 -9.90 0.53
CA PHE A 83 14.51 -11.08 -0.01
C PHE A 83 14.91 -11.34 -1.46
N HIS A 84 14.99 -10.29 -2.28
CA HIS A 84 15.41 -10.37 -3.67
C HIS A 84 16.50 -9.32 -3.99
N PRO A 85 17.72 -9.75 -4.36
CA PRO A 85 18.82 -8.84 -4.68
C PRO A 85 18.63 -8.10 -6.02
N SER A 86 17.58 -8.42 -6.79
CA SER A 86 17.22 -7.72 -8.03
C SER A 86 16.88 -6.24 -7.78
N SER A 87 16.29 -5.91 -6.63
CA SER A 87 16.01 -4.52 -6.23
C SER A 87 17.27 -3.67 -6.20
N VAL A 88 18.37 -4.20 -5.64
CA VAL A 88 19.68 -3.54 -5.58
C VAL A 88 20.32 -3.45 -6.96
N ARG A 89 20.29 -4.54 -7.73
CA ARG A 89 20.92 -4.61 -9.06
C ARG A 89 20.31 -3.64 -10.07
N MET A 90 18.99 -3.47 -10.04
CA MET A 90 18.27 -2.60 -10.99
C MET A 90 18.29 -1.13 -10.56
N LEU A 91 18.56 -0.85 -9.28
CA LEU A 91 18.46 0.49 -8.68
C LEU A 91 19.24 1.59 -9.40
N PRO A 92 20.51 1.41 -9.82
CA PRO A 92 21.27 2.48 -10.48
C PRO A 92 20.61 2.99 -11.76
N SER A 93 19.94 2.10 -12.51
CA SER A 93 19.25 2.45 -13.74
C SER A 93 17.86 3.08 -13.52
N THR A 94 17.23 2.83 -12.37
CA THR A 94 15.84 3.22 -12.10
C THR A 94 15.75 4.42 -11.15
N ILE A 95 16.81 4.76 -10.41
CA ILE A 95 16.79 5.80 -9.38
C ILE A 95 16.34 7.19 -9.89
N PRO A 96 16.78 7.71 -11.08
CA PRO A 96 16.35 9.05 -11.50
C PRO A 96 14.84 9.10 -11.72
N TRP A 97 14.29 8.03 -12.29
CA TRP A 97 12.86 7.87 -12.53
C TRP A 97 12.09 7.71 -11.21
N LEU A 98 12.61 6.92 -10.27
CA LEU A 98 11.99 6.71 -8.95
C LEU A 98 11.90 8.03 -8.19
N LEU A 99 13.00 8.80 -8.14
CA LEU A 99 13.07 10.10 -7.49
C LEU A 99 12.11 11.11 -8.12
N LEU A 100 12.10 11.20 -9.46
CA LEU A 100 11.22 12.14 -10.16
C LEU A 100 9.75 11.82 -9.89
N ARG A 101 9.32 10.56 -10.04
CA ARG A 101 7.91 10.19 -9.81
C ARG A 101 7.51 10.28 -8.35
N ALA A 102 8.38 9.86 -7.43
CA ALA A 102 8.14 10.03 -6.00
C ALA A 102 7.99 11.51 -5.64
N GLY A 103 8.84 12.38 -6.20
CA GLY A 103 8.75 13.84 -6.05
C GLY A 103 7.44 14.42 -6.58
N ILE A 104 7.04 14.04 -7.80
CA ILE A 104 5.78 14.48 -8.41
C ILE A 104 4.58 14.05 -7.57
N ASN A 105 4.51 12.77 -7.17
CA ASN A 105 3.39 12.27 -6.37
C ASN A 105 3.36 12.92 -4.99
N ASP A 106 4.51 13.11 -4.34
CA ASP A 106 4.58 13.79 -3.06
C ASP A 106 4.11 15.25 -3.18
N ALA A 107 4.52 15.95 -4.24
CA ALA A 107 4.05 17.31 -4.56
C ALA A 107 2.54 17.35 -4.83
N ILE A 108 1.98 16.38 -5.54
CA ILE A 108 0.53 16.24 -5.72
C ILE A 108 -0.17 16.09 -4.36
N GLY A 109 0.34 15.20 -3.49
CA GLY A 109 -0.24 14.99 -2.16
C GLY A 109 -0.21 16.23 -1.29
N ILE A 110 0.91 16.98 -1.30
CA ILE A 110 1.04 18.25 -0.58
C ILE A 110 0.11 19.31 -1.17
N SER A 111 0.00 19.38 -2.50
CA SER A 111 -0.87 20.34 -3.20
C SER A 111 -2.36 20.08 -2.91
N LEU A 112 -2.78 18.82 -2.91
CA LEU A 112 -4.14 18.42 -2.55
C LEU A 112 -4.45 18.73 -1.09
N HIS A 113 -3.50 18.48 -0.17
CA HIS A 113 -3.64 18.86 1.24
C HIS A 113 -3.78 20.38 1.39
N ALA A 114 -2.92 21.15 0.74
CA ALA A 114 -2.98 22.62 0.75
C ALA A 114 -4.32 23.12 0.21
N LEU A 115 -4.77 22.61 -0.93
CA LEU A 115 -6.06 22.96 -1.51
C LEU A 115 -7.21 22.63 -0.55
N ALA A 116 -7.20 21.46 0.09
CA ALA A 116 -8.22 21.06 1.04
C ALA A 116 -8.30 21.98 2.27
N VAL A 117 -7.15 22.36 2.83
CA VAL A 117 -7.08 23.26 4.00
C VAL A 117 -7.38 24.71 3.62
N TYR A 118 -7.03 25.14 2.41
CA TYR A 118 -7.36 26.46 1.89
C TYR A 118 -8.87 26.61 1.65
N THR A 119 -9.49 25.62 0.98
CA THR A 119 -10.92 25.63 0.67
C THR A 119 -11.81 25.37 1.88
N ARG A 120 -11.30 24.61 2.87
CA ARG A 120 -12.00 24.35 4.13
C ARG A 120 -11.10 24.66 5.32
N PRO A 121 -11.00 25.93 5.72
CA PRO A 121 -10.29 26.31 6.94
C PRO A 121 -10.84 25.52 8.15
N GLY A 122 -9.94 24.99 8.98
CA GLY A 122 -10.32 24.16 10.13
C GLY A 122 -10.61 22.69 9.80
N LEU A 123 -10.39 22.22 8.56
CA LEU A 123 -10.46 20.80 8.21
C LEU A 123 -9.55 19.94 9.10
N PHE A 124 -8.36 20.46 9.39
CA PHE A 124 -7.46 19.99 10.44
C PHE A 124 -7.30 21.12 11.46
N PRO A 125 -7.96 21.06 12.62
CA PRO A 125 -7.87 22.10 13.61
C PRO A 125 -6.41 22.36 14.03
N VAL A 126 -6.02 23.63 14.00
CA VAL A 126 -4.73 24.13 14.52
C VAL A 126 -5.07 25.04 15.69
N SER A 127 -5.03 24.50 16.91
CA SER A 127 -5.40 25.23 18.13
C SER A 127 -4.28 25.21 19.16
N VAL A 128 -4.25 26.23 20.02
CA VAL A 128 -3.34 26.28 21.18
C VAL A 128 -3.61 25.14 22.17
N THR A 129 -4.87 24.70 22.25
CA THR A 129 -5.27 23.53 23.04
C THR A 129 -4.74 22.27 22.38
N LEU A 130 -3.88 21.54 23.09
CA LEU A 130 -3.33 20.29 22.61
C LEU A 130 -4.39 19.16 22.65
N PRO A 131 -4.38 18.23 21.69
CA PRO A 131 -5.23 17.05 21.75
C PRO A 131 -4.81 16.16 22.92
N LEU A 132 -5.79 15.53 23.56
CA LEU A 132 -5.54 14.60 24.66
C LEU A 132 -4.84 13.35 24.12
N LEU A 133 -3.82 12.85 24.83
CA LEU A 133 -3.06 11.66 24.43
C LEU A 133 -3.94 10.42 24.16
N PRO A 134 -4.97 10.11 24.98
CA PRO A 134 -5.87 8.98 24.67
C PRO A 134 -6.65 9.17 23.37
N THR A 135 -7.06 10.39 23.05
CA THR A 135 -7.72 10.70 21.77
C THR A 135 -6.77 10.53 20.60
N MET A 136 -5.52 10.99 20.75
CA MET A 136 -4.49 10.80 19.73
C MET A 136 -4.21 9.32 19.48
N ALA A 137 -4.08 8.53 20.55
CA ALA A 137 -3.86 7.08 20.46
C ALA A 137 -5.05 6.36 19.81
N TYR A 138 -6.28 6.70 20.20
CA TYR A 138 -7.49 6.15 19.61
C TYR A 138 -7.58 6.46 18.10
N ASP A 139 -7.40 7.73 17.72
CA ASP A 139 -7.44 8.17 16.33
C ASP A 139 -6.33 7.49 15.50
N LEU A 140 -5.13 7.31 16.08
CA LEU A 140 -4.03 6.60 15.43
C LEU A 140 -4.37 5.13 15.18
N LEU A 141 -4.83 4.40 16.20
CA LEU A 141 -5.21 2.99 16.08
C LEU A 141 -6.36 2.79 15.10
N LEU A 142 -7.39 3.63 15.19
CA LEU A 142 -8.52 3.61 14.26
C LEU A 142 -8.07 3.91 12.83
N SER A 143 -7.18 4.89 12.64
CA SER A 143 -6.60 5.21 11.33
C SER A 143 -5.82 4.03 10.77
N GLN A 144 -5.02 3.34 11.57
CA GLN A 144 -4.29 2.15 11.12
C GLN A 144 -5.25 1.04 10.68
N LEU A 145 -6.29 0.75 11.46
CA LEU A 145 -7.27 -0.28 11.11
C LEU A 145 -8.04 0.04 9.82
N VAL A 146 -8.61 1.24 9.75
CA VAL A 146 -9.44 1.68 8.63
C VAL A 146 -8.62 1.86 7.36
N SER A 147 -7.44 2.50 7.45
CA SER A 147 -6.56 2.69 6.28
C SER A 147 -6.10 1.35 5.72
N SER A 148 -5.78 0.38 6.59
CA SER A 148 -5.36 -0.95 6.15
C SER A 148 -6.49 -1.73 5.49
N ALA A 149 -7.73 -1.56 5.98
CA ALA A 149 -8.91 -2.16 5.37
C ALA A 149 -9.22 -1.54 4.01
N ALA A 150 -9.24 -0.21 3.94
CA ALA A 150 -9.43 0.52 2.69
C ALA A 150 -8.35 0.15 1.66
N TYR A 151 -7.07 0.12 2.08
CA TYR A 151 -5.96 -0.30 1.23
C TYR A 151 -6.19 -1.70 0.66
N TYR A 152 -6.53 -2.69 1.51
CA TYR A 152 -6.75 -4.07 1.06
C TYR A 152 -7.80 -4.16 -0.06
N TYR A 153 -8.98 -3.56 0.15
CA TYR A 153 -10.07 -3.63 -0.84
C TYR A 153 -9.76 -2.83 -2.10
N LEU A 154 -9.18 -1.62 -1.96
CA LEU A 154 -8.82 -0.79 -3.11
C LEU A 154 -7.68 -1.40 -3.92
N HIS A 155 -6.65 -1.92 -3.26
CA HIS A 155 -5.52 -2.58 -3.91
C HIS A 155 -5.97 -3.85 -4.65
N ARG A 156 -6.82 -4.65 -4.02
CA ARG A 156 -7.44 -5.80 -4.71
C ARG A 156 -8.28 -5.33 -5.90
N PHE A 157 -9.06 -4.26 -5.74
CA PHE A 157 -9.85 -3.69 -6.82
C PHE A 157 -8.98 -3.20 -7.99
N THR A 158 -7.86 -2.53 -7.75
CA THR A 158 -6.99 -2.05 -8.84
C THR A 158 -6.41 -3.20 -9.66
N HIS A 159 -6.06 -4.32 -9.03
CA HIS A 159 -5.62 -5.54 -9.73
C HIS A 159 -6.67 -6.12 -10.68
N TYR A 160 -7.95 -6.14 -10.27
CA TYR A 160 -9.00 -6.78 -11.07
C TYR A 160 -9.70 -5.83 -12.03
N ALA A 161 -9.97 -4.60 -11.62
CA ALA A 161 -10.79 -3.64 -12.35
C ALA A 161 -9.97 -2.62 -13.13
N LEU A 162 -8.76 -2.29 -12.67
CA LEU A 162 -7.90 -1.26 -13.26
C LEU A 162 -6.47 -1.77 -13.52
N PRO A 163 -6.27 -2.97 -14.12
CA PRO A 163 -4.95 -3.59 -14.22
C PRO A 163 -3.95 -2.73 -15.00
N ALA A 164 -4.39 -2.04 -16.06
CA ALA A 164 -3.53 -1.14 -16.83
C ALA A 164 -3.02 0.06 -16.01
N LEU A 165 -3.80 0.53 -15.03
CA LEU A 165 -3.39 1.59 -14.12
C LEU A 165 -2.31 1.08 -13.14
N HIS A 166 -2.52 -0.14 -12.66
CA HIS A 166 -1.74 -0.74 -11.58
C HIS A 166 -0.52 -1.53 -12.06
N GLU A 167 -0.41 -1.79 -13.36
CA GLU A 167 0.74 -2.50 -13.96
C GLU A 167 2.07 -1.81 -13.64
N GLN A 168 2.09 -0.47 -13.64
CA GLN A 168 3.30 0.29 -13.29
C GLN A 168 3.76 0.01 -11.85
N HIS A 169 2.84 -0.25 -10.92
CA HIS A 169 3.19 -0.60 -9.54
C HIS A 169 4.08 -1.85 -9.47
N HIS A 170 3.89 -2.80 -10.39
CA HIS A 170 4.63 -4.06 -10.48
C HIS A 170 5.80 -4.05 -11.47
N SER A 171 6.07 -2.90 -12.10
CA SER A 171 7.09 -2.78 -13.15
C SER A 171 8.54 -2.89 -12.64
N HIS A 172 8.76 -2.64 -11.35
CA HIS A 172 10.07 -2.65 -10.72
C HIS A 172 10.03 -3.42 -9.40
N PRO A 173 11.14 -4.02 -8.96
CA PRO A 173 11.23 -4.60 -7.63
C PRO A 173 10.93 -3.55 -6.55
N PRO A 174 10.33 -3.96 -5.42
CA PRO A 174 10.01 -3.04 -4.34
C PRO A 174 11.29 -2.37 -3.81
N THR A 175 11.23 -1.05 -3.73
CA THR A 175 12.23 -0.19 -3.11
C THR A 175 11.49 0.90 -2.34
N PRO A 176 12.04 1.48 -1.26
CA PRO A 176 11.36 2.52 -0.49
C PRO A 176 10.82 3.68 -1.35
N LEU A 177 11.56 4.09 -2.38
CA LEU A 177 11.12 5.13 -3.32
C LEU A 177 9.94 4.68 -4.20
N LEU A 178 9.86 3.39 -4.55
CA LEU A 178 8.74 2.85 -5.33
C LEU A 178 7.39 3.00 -4.61
N ALA A 179 7.39 3.02 -3.26
CA ALA A 179 6.18 3.30 -2.48
C ALA A 179 5.51 4.64 -2.86
N ARG A 180 6.28 5.60 -3.42
CA ARG A 180 5.78 6.89 -3.90
C ARG A 180 5.96 7.11 -5.40
N ALA A 181 6.73 6.29 -6.11
CA ALA A 181 6.93 6.40 -7.55
C ALA A 181 5.86 5.67 -8.41
N GLN A 182 4.70 5.41 -7.83
CA GLN A 182 3.58 4.72 -8.48
C GLN A 182 2.92 5.59 -9.57
N ASN A 183 1.97 5.01 -10.31
CA ASN A 183 1.06 5.81 -11.12
C ASN A 183 0.36 6.85 -10.19
N PRO A 184 0.23 8.14 -10.59
CA PRO A 184 -0.40 9.15 -9.73
C PRO A 184 -1.81 8.79 -9.24
N ALA A 185 -2.60 8.09 -10.07
CA ALA A 185 -3.93 7.65 -9.67
C ALA A 185 -3.87 6.55 -8.60
N ASP A 186 -2.94 5.60 -8.71
CA ASP A 186 -2.67 4.60 -7.67
C ASP A 186 -2.19 5.28 -6.38
N TYR A 187 -1.31 6.28 -6.48
CA TYR A 187 -0.86 7.02 -5.32
C TYR A 187 -2.03 7.72 -4.60
N ILE A 188 -2.94 8.36 -5.34
CA ILE A 188 -4.13 8.99 -4.77
C ILE A 188 -5.03 7.93 -4.12
N LEU A 189 -5.32 6.84 -4.84
CA LEU A 189 -6.31 5.84 -4.44
C LEU A 189 -5.81 4.93 -3.31
N LEU A 190 -4.55 4.47 -3.39
CA LEU A 190 -3.98 3.48 -2.49
C LEU A 190 -3.12 4.09 -1.37
N SER A 191 -2.60 5.31 -1.55
CA SER A 191 -1.78 5.94 -0.50
C SER A 191 -2.48 7.12 0.17
N LEU A 192 -2.92 8.13 -0.59
CA LEU A 192 -3.53 9.33 0.00
C LEU A 192 -4.89 9.05 0.63
N LEU A 193 -5.83 8.49 -0.15
CA LEU A 193 -7.21 8.33 0.29
C LEU A 193 -7.31 7.50 1.59
N PRO A 194 -6.68 6.33 1.74
CA PRO A 194 -6.73 5.57 2.99
C PRO A 194 -6.18 6.36 4.18
N THR A 195 -5.01 6.99 4.01
CA THR A 195 -4.33 7.75 5.07
C THR A 195 -5.17 8.91 5.59
N TYR A 196 -5.91 9.58 4.71
CA TYR A 196 -6.71 10.75 5.05
C TYR A 196 -8.11 10.41 5.57
N LEU A 197 -8.58 9.17 5.38
CA LEU A 197 -9.98 8.81 5.62
C LEU A 197 -10.43 9.10 7.06
N VAL A 198 -9.75 8.53 8.06
CA VAL A 198 -10.10 8.71 9.47
C VAL A 198 -9.84 10.15 9.95
N PRO A 199 -8.67 10.77 9.69
CA PRO A 199 -8.41 12.15 10.09
C PRO A 199 -9.47 13.14 9.58
N LEU A 200 -9.95 12.98 8.34
CA LEU A 200 -10.99 13.84 7.77
C LEU A 200 -12.35 13.59 8.41
N LEU A 201 -12.74 12.32 8.60
CA LEU A 201 -14.03 11.96 9.20
C LEU A 201 -14.13 12.43 10.65
N ARG A 202 -13.02 12.35 11.40
CA ARG A 202 -12.97 12.73 12.81
C ARG A 202 -12.58 14.18 13.03
N ARG A 203 -12.20 14.91 11.98
CA ARG A 203 -11.62 16.26 12.06
C ARG A 203 -10.49 16.32 13.07
N SER A 204 -9.58 15.33 12.99
CA SER A 204 -8.49 15.18 13.95
C SER A 204 -7.61 16.43 13.97
N HIS A 205 -7.18 16.83 15.17
CA HIS A 205 -6.24 17.94 15.35
C HIS A 205 -4.98 17.72 14.50
N ILE A 206 -4.37 18.81 14.01
CA ILE A 206 -3.21 18.72 13.10
C ILE A 206 -2.09 17.83 13.68
N LEU A 207 -1.79 17.94 14.97
CA LEU A 207 -0.77 17.10 15.62
C LEU A 207 -1.11 15.60 15.57
N THR A 208 -2.38 15.23 15.76
CA THR A 208 -2.85 13.84 15.62
C THR A 208 -2.70 13.37 14.18
N PHE A 209 -3.09 14.21 13.22
CA PHE A 209 -2.92 13.90 11.80
C PHE A 209 -1.44 13.72 11.40
N LEU A 210 -0.55 14.58 11.89
CA LEU A 210 0.89 14.47 11.63
C LEU A 210 1.49 13.16 12.16
N LEU A 211 1.04 12.70 13.33
CA LEU A 211 1.43 11.38 13.85
C LEU A 211 0.94 10.25 12.94
N ILE A 212 -0.33 10.28 12.54
CA ILE A 212 -0.91 9.28 11.63
C ILE A 212 -0.16 9.25 10.29
N LEU A 213 0.09 10.42 9.71
CA LEU A 213 0.85 10.57 8.47
C LEU A 213 2.29 10.07 8.61
N GLY A 214 2.96 10.41 9.72
CA GLY A 214 4.31 9.97 10.02
C GLY A 214 4.40 8.45 10.15
N THR A 215 3.48 7.84 10.91
CA THR A 215 3.37 6.38 11.03
C THR A 215 3.18 5.73 9.67
N GLN A 216 2.28 6.26 8.83
CA GLN A 216 2.06 5.70 7.50
C GLN A 216 3.28 5.85 6.58
N CYS A 217 4.01 6.97 6.67
CA CYS A 217 5.26 7.16 5.94
C CYS A 217 6.33 6.13 6.34
N VAL A 218 6.49 5.87 7.63
CA VAL A 218 7.42 4.86 8.14
C VAL A 218 6.99 3.45 7.70
N VAL A 219 5.70 3.13 7.80
CA VAL A 219 5.15 1.86 7.31
C VAL A 219 5.49 1.68 5.84
N ASP A 220 5.23 2.70 5.00
CA ASP A 220 5.51 2.67 3.57
C ASP A 220 6.98 2.38 3.25
N VAL A 221 7.92 3.03 3.96
CA VAL A 221 9.35 2.76 3.80
C VAL A 221 9.68 1.32 4.18
N VAL A 222 9.18 0.83 5.31
CA VAL A 222 9.47 -0.52 5.81
C VAL A 222 8.92 -1.59 4.87
N ARG A 223 7.63 -1.49 4.47
CA ARG A 223 6.99 -2.50 3.59
C ARG A 223 7.63 -2.59 2.21
N PHE A 224 8.17 -1.50 1.68
CA PHE A 224 8.84 -1.47 0.38
C PHE A 224 10.36 -1.65 0.44
N SER A 225 10.94 -1.82 1.64
CA SER A 225 12.40 -1.83 1.80
C SER A 225 13.09 -3.05 1.17
N GLY A 226 12.41 -4.20 1.17
CA GLY A 226 12.93 -5.48 0.70
C GLY A 226 13.83 -6.19 1.72
N TYR A 227 14.13 -5.59 2.87
CA TYR A 227 15.03 -6.18 3.87
C TYR A 227 14.36 -7.26 4.70
N GLN A 228 15.12 -8.32 4.96
CA GLN A 228 14.80 -9.40 5.88
C GLN A 228 14.99 -8.91 7.32
N GLY A 229 14.08 -9.27 8.23
CA GLY A 229 14.28 -9.09 9.67
C GLY A 229 14.13 -7.67 10.23
N LEU A 230 13.87 -6.65 9.41
CA LEU A 230 13.48 -5.33 9.91
C LEU A 230 12.05 -5.40 10.49
N TRP A 231 11.96 -5.38 11.83
CA TRP A 231 10.78 -5.24 12.71
C TRP A 231 9.94 -6.50 13.03
N GLY A 232 10.21 -7.12 14.18
CA GLY A 232 9.28 -8.02 14.93
C GLY A 232 8.89 -9.33 14.23
N PRO A 233 7.83 -10.03 14.68
CA PRO A 233 7.20 -11.11 13.90
C PRO A 233 6.73 -10.64 12.49
N ALA A 234 6.83 -9.33 12.25
CA ALA A 234 6.64 -8.58 11.03
C ALA A 234 7.92 -8.33 10.19
N GLY A 235 8.92 -9.21 10.28
CA GLY A 235 9.67 -9.59 9.05
C GLY A 235 8.71 -9.88 7.86
N GLY A 236 7.43 -10.13 8.19
CA GLY A 236 6.24 -10.08 7.37
C GLY A 236 5.95 -8.82 6.56
N LEU A 237 6.16 -7.55 6.97
CA LEU A 237 5.65 -6.42 6.12
C LEU A 237 6.38 -6.33 4.77
N SER A 238 7.71 -6.33 4.82
CA SER A 238 8.52 -6.40 3.60
C SER A 238 8.34 -7.74 2.91
N SER A 239 8.34 -8.86 3.66
CA SER A 239 8.16 -10.19 3.07
C SER A 239 6.83 -10.34 2.33
N ARG A 240 5.74 -9.76 2.84
CA ARG A 240 4.42 -9.80 2.22
C ARG A 240 4.36 -8.98 0.95
N THR A 241 4.97 -7.80 0.96
CA THR A 241 5.09 -6.96 -0.24
C THR A 241 5.94 -7.68 -1.29
N GLU A 242 7.09 -8.23 -0.90
CA GLU A 242 7.92 -9.05 -1.80
C GLU A 242 7.16 -10.25 -2.35
N ALA A 243 6.42 -10.98 -1.50
CA ALA A 243 5.59 -12.10 -1.93
C ALA A 243 4.45 -11.66 -2.87
N HIS A 244 3.84 -10.49 -2.64
CA HIS A 244 2.82 -9.92 -3.53
C HIS A 244 3.39 -9.64 -4.93
N TYR A 245 4.57 -9.00 -4.99
CA TYR A 245 5.28 -8.70 -6.24
C TYR A 245 5.74 -9.98 -6.95
N TYR A 246 6.31 -10.93 -6.21
CA TYR A 246 6.75 -12.23 -6.73
C TYR A 246 5.58 -13.01 -7.35
N ASN A 247 4.41 -12.98 -6.72
CA ASN A 247 3.20 -13.64 -7.22
C ASN A 247 2.38 -12.76 -8.19
N ARG A 248 2.98 -11.70 -8.74
CA ARG A 248 2.37 -10.81 -9.76
C ARG A 248 0.98 -10.28 -9.36
N GLY A 249 0.83 -9.89 -8.11
CA GLY A 249 -0.40 -9.25 -7.66
C GLY A 249 -1.56 -10.18 -7.32
N THR A 250 -1.35 -11.51 -7.29
CA THR A 250 -2.45 -12.47 -7.09
C THR A 250 -2.77 -12.78 -5.62
N CYS A 251 -1.90 -12.39 -4.68
CA CYS A 251 -2.03 -12.67 -3.24
C CYS A 251 -1.41 -11.54 -2.40
N ASN A 252 -1.61 -11.52 -1.08
CA ASN A 252 -1.05 -10.52 -0.15
C ASN A 252 -1.37 -9.06 -0.50
N PHE A 253 -2.64 -8.73 -0.63
CA PHE A 253 -3.11 -7.37 -0.95
C PHE A 253 -3.02 -6.40 0.23
N GLY A 254 -3.05 -6.89 1.48
CA GLY A 254 -3.13 -6.08 2.68
C GLY A 254 -1.77 -5.78 3.32
N ILE A 255 -1.68 -4.60 3.96
CA ILE A 255 -0.46 -4.12 4.63
C ILE A 255 -0.04 -5.06 5.76
N TRP A 256 -0.95 -5.35 6.70
CA TRP A 256 -0.69 -6.18 7.89
C TRP A 256 -1.02 -7.66 7.69
N GLY A 257 -1.71 -8.02 6.60
CA GLY A 257 -2.10 -9.39 6.29
C GLY A 257 -3.30 -9.96 7.04
N ILE A 258 -3.89 -9.23 7.98
CA ILE A 258 -5.10 -9.66 8.69
C ILE A 258 -6.24 -9.98 7.70
N LEU A 259 -6.52 -9.05 6.78
CA LEU A 259 -7.57 -9.25 5.79
C LEU A 259 -7.21 -10.30 4.74
N ASP A 260 -5.92 -10.46 4.42
CA ASP A 260 -5.51 -11.54 3.54
C ASP A 260 -5.71 -12.91 4.15
N TYR A 261 -5.47 -13.05 5.46
CA TYR A 261 -5.76 -14.27 6.19
C TYR A 261 -7.28 -14.53 6.20
N VAL A 262 -8.08 -13.54 6.56
CA VAL A 262 -9.55 -13.65 6.62
C VAL A 262 -10.17 -14.03 5.25
N HIS A 263 -9.66 -13.46 4.17
CA HIS A 263 -10.18 -13.69 2.82
C HIS A 263 -9.48 -14.82 2.05
N GLY A 264 -8.52 -15.52 2.68
CA GLY A 264 -7.75 -16.58 2.03
C GLY A 264 -6.90 -16.11 0.85
N THR A 265 -6.46 -14.84 0.85
CA THR A 265 -5.53 -14.27 -0.15
C THR A 265 -4.09 -14.23 0.35
N SER A 266 -3.80 -14.82 1.51
CA SER A 266 -2.42 -15.16 1.88
C SER A 266 -1.99 -16.40 1.09
N PRO A 267 -0.82 -16.41 0.43
CA PRO A 267 -0.35 -17.62 -0.23
C PRO A 267 -0.16 -18.72 0.82
N SER A 268 -0.56 -19.96 0.49
CA SER A 268 -0.12 -21.13 1.24
C SER A 268 1.41 -21.15 1.21
N LEU A 269 2.03 -20.96 2.36
CA LEU A 269 3.47 -20.95 2.55
C LEU A 269 4.10 -22.24 2.00
N GLU A 270 4.71 -22.17 0.82
CA GLU A 270 6.07 -22.72 0.70
C GLU A 270 7.03 -21.55 0.65
N PRO A 271 7.73 -21.23 1.76
CA PRO A 271 8.85 -20.31 1.67
C PRO A 271 9.89 -20.92 0.70
N PRO A 272 10.49 -20.13 -0.21
CA PRO A 272 11.56 -20.60 -1.09
C PRO A 272 12.73 -21.26 -0.33
N LEU A 273 12.88 -20.95 0.96
CA LEU A 273 13.89 -21.52 1.85
C LEU A 273 13.65 -22.99 2.23
N LEU A 274 12.46 -23.56 2.00
CA LEU A 274 12.21 -25.01 2.16
C LEU A 274 12.32 -25.78 0.83
N ARG A 275 12.40 -25.08 -0.31
CA ARG A 275 12.58 -25.72 -1.63
C ARG A 275 14.07 -25.82 -2.00
N GLY A 276 14.88 -26.31 -1.07
CA GLY A 276 16.32 -26.42 -1.21
C GLY A 276 16.86 -27.78 -0.76
N SER A 277 16.56 -28.86 -1.48
CA SER A 277 17.43 -30.07 -1.48
C SER A 277 17.27 -31.02 -2.67
N LYS A 278 16.83 -30.56 -3.86
CA LYS A 278 16.94 -31.39 -5.07
C LYS A 278 17.62 -30.64 -6.19
N HIS A 279 18.83 -31.12 -6.52
CA HIS A 279 19.63 -30.76 -7.68
C HIS A 279 18.74 -30.56 -8.92
N GLN A 280 18.54 -29.32 -9.33
CA GLN A 280 18.05 -29.00 -10.66
C GLN A 280 18.83 -27.79 -11.19
N ARG A 281 19.33 -27.93 -12.43
CA ARG A 281 20.03 -26.90 -13.19
C ARG A 281 19.32 -25.56 -13.06
N LYS A 282 20.07 -24.50 -12.73
CA LYS A 282 19.56 -23.12 -12.69
C LYS A 282 19.24 -22.67 -14.13
N PRO A 283 17.96 -22.41 -14.48
CA PRO A 283 17.60 -21.86 -15.79
C PRO A 283 17.94 -20.36 -15.85
N SER A 284 18.03 -19.81 -17.06
CA SER A 284 18.38 -18.40 -17.27
C SER A 284 17.29 -17.45 -16.73
N LEU A 285 17.66 -16.20 -16.41
CA LEU A 285 16.77 -15.20 -15.80
C LEU A 285 15.52 -14.90 -16.66
N LYS A 286 15.68 -14.96 -17.98
CA LYS A 286 14.57 -14.78 -18.93
C LYS A 286 13.59 -15.96 -18.88
N GLU A 287 14.10 -17.19 -18.83
CA GLU A 287 13.27 -18.39 -18.68
C GLU A 287 12.58 -18.50 -17.32
N GLN A 288 13.19 -17.96 -16.25
CA GLN A 288 12.56 -17.89 -14.93
C GLN A 288 11.38 -16.92 -14.92
N TRP A 289 11.48 -15.81 -15.66
CA TRP A 289 10.43 -14.81 -15.75
C TRP A 289 9.33 -15.17 -16.77
N GLU A 290 9.68 -15.90 -17.83
CA GLU A 290 8.74 -16.31 -18.88
C GLU A 290 8.03 -17.65 -18.58
N LYS A 291 8.41 -18.36 -17.52
CA LYS A 291 7.79 -19.64 -17.17
C LYS A 291 6.31 -19.47 -16.81
N GLU A 292 5.42 -20.23 -17.46
CA GLU A 292 4.04 -20.34 -17.02
C GLU A 292 4.00 -20.89 -15.59
N LEU A 293 3.40 -20.10 -14.69
CA LEU A 293 3.23 -20.48 -13.29
C LEU A 293 2.14 -21.56 -13.17
N PRO A 294 2.25 -22.46 -12.19
CA PRO A 294 1.15 -23.36 -11.87
C PRO A 294 -0.11 -22.54 -11.58
N LYS A 295 -1.22 -22.89 -12.24
CA LYS A 295 -2.54 -22.31 -11.96
C LYS A 295 -2.87 -22.63 -10.50
N VAL A 296 -2.63 -21.68 -9.60
CA VAL A 296 -3.08 -21.79 -8.21
C VAL A 296 -4.59 -21.69 -8.25
N PRO A 297 -5.34 -22.74 -7.90
CA PRO A 297 -6.79 -22.67 -7.90
C PRO A 297 -7.20 -21.65 -6.85
N MET A 298 -7.94 -20.63 -7.28
CA MET A 298 -8.64 -19.74 -6.35
C MET A 298 -9.53 -20.61 -5.45
N PRO A 299 -9.56 -20.39 -4.12
CA PRO A 299 -10.60 -20.99 -3.30
C PRO A 299 -11.95 -20.47 -3.80
N VAL A 300 -12.70 -21.34 -4.47
CA VAL A 300 -14.10 -21.09 -4.79
C VAL A 300 -14.79 -20.91 -3.45
N ALA A 301 -15.44 -19.75 -3.26
CA ALA A 301 -16.28 -19.51 -2.10
C ALA A 301 -17.17 -20.74 -1.90
N SER A 302 -17.14 -21.35 -0.72
CA SER A 302 -17.91 -22.56 -0.45
C SER A 302 -19.40 -22.26 -0.58
N SER A 303 -19.94 -22.48 -1.76
CA SER A 303 -21.38 -22.58 -1.96
C SER A 303 -21.80 -23.88 -1.30
N LYS A 304 -22.10 -23.84 0.00
CA LYS A 304 -22.93 -24.88 0.63
C LYS A 304 -24.16 -25.05 -0.28
N PRO A 305 -24.46 -26.25 -0.80
CA PRO A 305 -25.65 -26.44 -1.59
C PRO A 305 -26.85 -26.24 -0.65
N ARG A 306 -27.65 -25.20 -0.90
CA ARG A 306 -29.00 -25.11 -0.34
C ARG A 306 -29.77 -26.33 -0.85
N ASN A 307 -30.34 -27.09 0.09
CA ASN A 307 -31.19 -28.24 -0.13
C ASN A 307 -32.05 -28.11 -1.39
N ALA A 308 -31.93 -29.11 -2.27
CA ALA A 308 -32.78 -29.28 -3.42
C ALA A 308 -34.23 -29.42 -2.98
N GLN A 309 -35.08 -28.45 -3.31
CA GLN A 309 -36.51 -28.69 -3.42
C GLN A 309 -36.80 -29.27 -4.82
N PRO A 310 -37.58 -30.35 -4.93
CA PRO A 310 -37.87 -30.96 -6.22
C PRO A 310 -38.85 -30.07 -7.01
N ARG A 311 -38.49 -29.72 -8.25
CA ARG A 311 -39.42 -29.11 -9.21
C ARG A 311 -40.41 -30.15 -9.73
N PRO A 312 -41.68 -29.79 -9.99
CA PRO A 312 -42.67 -30.71 -10.52
C PRO A 312 -42.38 -31.09 -11.98
N ARG A 313 -42.69 -32.35 -12.28
CA ARG A 313 -42.45 -33.06 -13.54
C ARG A 313 -43.35 -32.51 -14.65
N VAL A 314 -42.77 -31.95 -15.72
CA VAL A 314 -43.52 -31.60 -16.94
C VAL A 314 -43.76 -32.89 -17.75
N LEU A 315 -45.03 -33.21 -17.98
CA LEU A 315 -45.48 -34.33 -18.81
C LEU A 315 -45.07 -34.09 -20.28
N ARG A 316 -44.23 -34.97 -20.81
CA ARG A 316 -43.82 -34.97 -22.22
C ARG A 316 -44.91 -35.66 -23.05
N LYS A 317 -45.56 -34.87 -23.92
CA LYS A 317 -46.60 -35.32 -24.85
C LYS A 317 -46.01 -36.28 -25.89
N VAL A 318 -46.58 -37.49 -25.96
CA VAL A 318 -46.26 -38.52 -26.95
C VAL A 318 -46.85 -38.12 -28.31
N ARG A 319 -46.06 -38.24 -29.39
CA ARG A 319 -46.58 -38.34 -30.75
C ARG A 319 -45.81 -39.41 -31.53
N LYS A 320 -46.58 -40.28 -32.19
CA LYS A 320 -46.21 -41.50 -32.93
C LYS A 320 -45.41 -41.23 -34.21
N PRO A 321 -44.72 -42.26 -34.77
CA PRO A 321 -43.96 -42.18 -36.01
C PRO A 321 -44.77 -42.64 -37.23
N GLU A 322 -44.44 -42.08 -38.40
CA GLU A 322 -44.76 -42.52 -39.78
C GLU A 322 -43.95 -41.59 -40.71
N THR A 323 -43.44 -41.92 -41.90
CA THR A 323 -42.96 -43.11 -42.61
C THR A 323 -42.16 -42.55 -43.81
N ASP A 324 -41.19 -43.29 -44.32
CA ASP A 324 -40.38 -42.93 -45.50
C ASP A 324 -41.21 -42.68 -46.78
N SER A 325 -40.76 -41.72 -47.61
CA SER A 325 -40.51 -41.91 -49.06
C SER A 325 -40.08 -40.61 -49.79
N GLY A 326 -39.01 -40.71 -50.58
CA GLY A 326 -39.05 -40.35 -52.01
C GLY A 326 -38.72 -38.92 -52.49
N SER A 327 -37.48 -38.77 -52.98
CA SER A 327 -37.08 -38.14 -54.27
C SER A 327 -37.00 -36.61 -54.48
N ALA A 328 -35.91 -36.22 -55.16
CA ALA A 328 -35.71 -35.09 -56.08
C ALA A 328 -35.75 -33.66 -55.47
N SER A 329 -35.03 -32.62 -55.92
CA SER A 329 -33.98 -32.36 -56.90
C SER A 329 -33.63 -30.86 -56.80
N GLU A 330 -32.40 -30.48 -57.15
CA GLU A 330 -31.98 -29.18 -57.73
C GLU A 330 -31.99 -27.83 -56.95
N GLY A 331 -30.98 -27.01 -57.28
CA GLY A 331 -30.96 -25.54 -57.18
C GLY A 331 -30.20 -24.97 -55.98
N VAL A 332 -28.88 -24.76 -56.00
CA VAL A 332 -28.19 -23.56 -56.54
C VAL A 332 -29.01 -22.27 -56.44
N VAL A 333 -28.56 -21.30 -55.62
CA VAL A 333 -28.18 -19.93 -56.02
C VAL A 333 -27.67 -19.17 -54.79
N THR A 334 -26.49 -18.59 -54.96
CA THR A 334 -25.80 -17.66 -54.08
C THR A 334 -26.38 -16.25 -54.27
N SER A 335 -26.46 -15.44 -53.20
CA SER A 335 -26.17 -14.01 -53.37
C SER A 335 -25.67 -13.37 -52.07
N ARG A 336 -24.46 -12.79 -52.18
CA ARG A 336 -23.97 -11.69 -51.35
C ARG A 336 -24.82 -10.45 -51.65
N ARG A 337 -25.06 -9.60 -50.65
CA ARG A 337 -24.97 -8.15 -50.84
C ARG A 337 -24.48 -7.44 -49.57
N ARG A 338 -23.47 -6.60 -49.80
CA ARG A 338 -22.89 -5.55 -48.96
C ARG A 338 -23.74 -4.28 -49.02
N ALA A 339 -23.35 -3.34 -48.16
CA ALA A 339 -23.62 -1.89 -48.13
C ALA A 339 -24.81 -1.53 -47.23
N VAL A 340 -24.72 -0.60 -46.28
CA VAL A 340 -23.78 0.53 -46.05
C VAL A 340 -23.45 0.61 -44.57
#